data_AF-A0A2V6HJE7-F1
#
_entry.id   AF-A0A2V6HJE7-F1
#
_cell.length_a   1.000
_cell.length_b   1.000
_cell.length_c   1.000
_cell.angle_alpha   90.00
_cell.angle_beta   90.00
_cell.angle_gamma   90.00
#
_symmetry.space_group_name_H-M   'P 1'
#
loop_
_entity.id
_entity.type
_entity.pdbx_description
1 polymer ?
#
loop_
_entity_poly.entity_id
_entity_poly.type
_entity_poly.pdbx_seq_one_letter_code
_entity_poly.pdbx_strand_id
1 'polypeptide(L)'
;MQAVFLPGEKKEDYLLGEPANDDRFIGVFAHELEHSGGYTPKDARNVASTLLPDILSYDPRKPVCYPHNGRTLTDDVADLFFSLYANKNVTDKVGPHDDLLSEFPYLGPPHRDRLTQTFN
;
A
#
# COMPACT_ATOMS: atom_id res chain seq x y z
N MET A 1 -2.86 4.61 -5.06
CA MET A 1 -2.31 5.31 -3.87
C MET A 1 -0.86 5.76 -4.06
N GLN A 2 -0.09 5.25 -5.03
CA GLN A 2 1.33 5.58 -5.16
C GLN A 2 1.64 6.97 -5.78
N ALA A 3 0.69 7.58 -6.50
CA ALA A 3 0.86 8.91 -7.11
C ALA A 3 1.14 10.05 -6.09
N VAL A 4 0.96 9.82 -4.79
CA VAL A 4 1.33 10.80 -3.74
C VAL A 4 2.83 11.07 -3.70
N PHE A 5 3.66 10.11 -4.13
CA PHE A 5 5.12 10.28 -4.24
C PHE A 5 5.57 11.11 -5.44
N LEU A 6 4.63 11.55 -6.29
CA LEU A 6 4.90 12.21 -7.56
C LEU A 6 4.30 13.62 -7.54
N PRO A 7 5.05 14.63 -7.07
CA PRO A 7 4.62 16.01 -7.18
C PRO A 7 4.75 16.51 -8.64
N GLY A 8 3.76 17.28 -9.09
CA GLY A 8 3.78 17.97 -10.40
C GLY A 8 3.76 17.04 -11.61
N GLU A 9 4.43 17.47 -12.69
CA GLU A 9 4.37 16.86 -14.04
C GLU A 9 4.79 15.38 -14.10
N LYS A 10 5.51 14.88 -13.09
CA LYS A 10 5.89 13.46 -13.00
C LYS A 10 4.71 12.54 -12.73
N LYS A 11 3.62 13.08 -12.17
CA LYS A 11 2.39 12.33 -11.92
C LYS A 11 1.73 11.94 -13.23
N GLU A 12 1.63 12.86 -14.19
CA GLU A 12 1.02 12.60 -15.49
C GLU A 12 1.83 11.55 -16.27
N ASP A 13 3.17 11.68 -16.30
CA ASP A 13 4.07 10.71 -16.93
C ASP A 13 3.92 9.28 -16.37
N TYR A 14 3.68 9.17 -15.06
CA TYR A 14 3.44 7.91 -14.36
C TYR A 14 2.08 7.33 -14.70
N LEU A 15 1.01 8.14 -14.58
CA LEU A 15 -0.35 7.70 -14.83
C LEU A 15 -0.62 7.30 -16.29
N LEU A 16 0.11 7.90 -17.23
CA LEU A 16 0.03 7.56 -18.66
C LEU A 16 1.04 6.48 -19.09
N GLY A 17 1.95 6.08 -18.19
CA GLY A 17 2.97 5.08 -18.45
C GLY A 17 2.45 3.66 -18.34
N GLU A 18 3.34 2.72 -18.65
CA GLU A 18 3.13 1.29 -18.39
C GLU A 18 3.64 0.94 -16.99
N PRO A 19 2.81 0.41 -16.07
CA PRO A 19 3.22 0.15 -14.69
C PRO A 19 4.45 -0.74 -14.56
N ALA A 20 4.64 -1.66 -15.51
CA ALA A 20 5.80 -2.55 -15.57
C ALA A 20 7.14 -1.82 -15.71
N ASN A 21 7.11 -0.59 -16.20
CA ASN A 21 8.27 0.26 -16.43
C ASN A 21 8.36 1.41 -15.41
N ASP A 22 7.63 1.34 -14.29
CA ASP A 22 7.64 2.41 -13.28
C ASP A 22 8.89 2.40 -12.40
N ASP A 23 9.77 1.42 -12.52
CA ASP A 23 11.11 1.43 -11.95
C ASP A 23 11.90 2.70 -12.32
N ARG A 24 11.61 3.30 -13.49
CA ARG A 24 12.13 4.61 -13.90
C ARG A 24 11.82 5.76 -12.93
N PHE A 25 10.83 5.62 -12.06
CA PHE A 25 10.43 6.61 -11.05
C PHE A 25 11.01 6.35 -9.65
N ILE A 26 11.79 5.28 -9.43
CA ILE A 26 12.43 4.99 -8.14
C ILE A 26 13.17 6.19 -7.58
N GLY A 27 13.86 6.95 -8.44
CA GLY A 27 14.56 8.18 -8.03
C GLY A 27 13.63 9.26 -7.49
N VAL A 28 12.43 9.42 -8.07
CA VAL A 28 11.44 10.42 -7.64
C VAL A 28 10.82 10.00 -6.30
N PHE A 29 10.44 8.72 -6.17
CA PHE A 29 9.92 8.17 -4.91
C PHE A 29 10.95 8.26 -3.79
N ALA A 30 12.21 7.91 -4.07
CA ALA A 30 13.29 8.01 -3.09
C ALA A 30 13.49 9.46 -2.63
N HIS A 31 13.51 10.42 -3.56
CA HIS A 31 13.61 11.83 -3.21
C HIS A 31 12.44 12.29 -2.31
N GLU A 32 11.21 11.88 -2.61
CA GLU A 32 10.06 12.24 -1.77
C GLU A 32 10.14 11.57 -0.38
N LEU A 33 10.60 10.33 -0.30
CA LEU A 33 10.81 9.64 0.97
C LEU A 33 11.90 10.32 1.82
N GLU A 34 13.00 10.77 1.22
CA GLU A 34 14.01 11.59 1.90
C GLU A 34 13.39 12.86 2.48
N HIS A 35 12.55 13.55 1.70
CA HIS A 35 11.94 14.82 2.10
C HIS A 35 10.86 14.67 3.18
N SER A 36 9.93 13.74 3.01
CA SER A 36 8.74 13.57 3.86
C SER A 36 9.00 12.68 5.07
N GLY A 37 9.72 11.57 4.89
CA GLY A 37 10.01 10.58 5.92
C GLY A 37 11.40 10.71 6.56
N GLY A 38 12.28 11.54 6.01
CA GLY A 38 13.63 11.73 6.55
C GLY A 38 14.53 10.50 6.40
N TYR A 39 14.28 9.66 5.40
CA TYR A 39 15.13 8.51 5.10
C TYR A 39 16.55 8.94 4.68
N THR A 40 17.53 8.06 4.87
CA THR A 40 18.82 8.22 4.19
C THR A 40 18.64 7.94 2.69
N PRO A 41 19.48 8.50 1.79
CA PRO A 41 19.34 8.26 0.35
C PRO A 41 19.39 6.78 -0.04
N LYS A 42 20.16 5.98 0.70
CA LYS A 42 20.24 4.53 0.49
C LYS A 42 18.94 3.83 0.89
N ASP A 43 18.41 4.16 2.06
CA ASP A 43 17.19 3.53 2.57
C ASP A 43 15.97 3.95 1.76
N ALA A 44 15.90 5.22 1.35
CA ALA A 44 14.85 5.76 0.51
C ALA A 44 14.75 5.02 -0.84
N ARG A 45 15.89 4.76 -1.49
CA ARG A 45 15.92 3.96 -2.73
C ARG A 45 15.51 2.51 -2.49
N ASN A 46 15.94 1.90 -1.39
CA ASN A 46 15.55 0.54 -1.05
C ASN A 46 14.04 0.43 -0.86
N VAL A 47 13.45 1.35 -0.09
CA VAL A 47 11.99 1.41 0.12
C VAL A 47 11.25 1.69 -1.18
N ALA A 48 11.67 2.69 -1.96
CA ALA A 48 11.07 2.98 -3.27
C ALA A 48 11.08 1.77 -4.21
N SER A 49 12.16 0.97 -4.18
CA SER A 49 12.29 -0.25 -4.99
C SER A 49 11.36 -1.40 -4.53
N THR A 50 10.78 -1.32 -3.34
CA THR A 50 9.73 -2.26 -2.91
C THR A 50 8.33 -1.84 -3.34
N LEU A 51 8.15 -0.56 -3.69
CA LEU A 51 6.87 0.00 -4.12
C LEU A 51 6.73 -0.03 -5.64
N LEU A 52 7.85 -0.11 -6.37
CA LEU A 52 7.92 -0.03 -7.83
C LEU A 52 8.62 -1.26 -8.44
N PRO A 53 8.21 -1.76 -9.62
CA PRO A 53 7.08 -1.27 -10.44
C PRO A 53 5.73 -1.41 -9.72
N ASP A 54 4.71 -0.63 -10.11
CA ASP A 54 3.37 -0.68 -9.50
C ASP A 54 2.59 -1.93 -9.98
N ILE A 55 3.21 -3.09 -9.79
CA ILE A 55 2.73 -4.42 -10.17
C ILE A 55 2.96 -5.37 -9.00
N LEU A 56 1.88 -6.03 -8.58
CA LEU A 56 1.96 -7.10 -7.59
C LEU A 56 2.42 -8.40 -8.26
N SER A 57 3.67 -8.77 -8.02
CA SER A 57 4.20 -10.07 -8.45
C SER A 57 3.64 -11.19 -7.58
N TYR A 58 3.33 -12.33 -8.19
CA TYR A 58 2.74 -13.49 -7.52
C TYR A 58 3.43 -14.80 -7.95
N ASP A 59 4.02 -15.50 -6.97
CA ASP A 59 4.52 -16.87 -7.10
C ASP A 59 3.57 -17.81 -6.34
N PRO A 60 2.85 -18.72 -7.03
CA PRO A 60 1.89 -19.63 -6.40
C PRO A 60 2.54 -20.66 -5.47
N ARG A 61 3.88 -20.75 -5.42
CA ARG A 61 4.62 -21.65 -4.55
C ARG A 61 5.02 -21.01 -3.22
N LYS A 62 4.75 -19.72 -3.03
CA LYS A 62 5.10 -18.97 -1.83
C LYS A 62 3.83 -18.51 -1.10
N PRO A 63 3.87 -18.32 0.24
CA PRO A 63 2.77 -17.71 0.97
C PRO A 63 2.42 -16.33 0.39
N VAL A 64 1.13 -16.00 0.35
CA VAL A 64 0.65 -14.70 -0.15
C VAL A 64 0.74 -13.68 0.98
N CYS A 65 1.44 -12.57 0.74
CA CYS A 65 1.48 -11.43 1.64
C CYS A 65 2.05 -10.21 0.92
N TYR A 66 1.42 -9.05 1.09
CA TYR A 66 1.99 -7.80 0.67
C TYR A 66 3.16 -7.41 1.61
N PRO A 67 4.27 -6.83 1.11
CA PRO A 67 4.57 -6.52 -0.29
C PRO A 67 5.30 -7.65 -1.06
N HIS A 68 5.57 -8.79 -0.42
CA HIS A 68 6.55 -9.76 -0.94
C HIS A 68 5.99 -10.73 -1.98
N ASN A 69 4.70 -11.05 -1.94
CA ASN A 69 4.08 -12.03 -2.83
C ASN A 69 2.57 -11.78 -2.94
N GLY A 70 2.16 -10.96 -3.90
CA GLY A 70 0.77 -10.56 -4.08
C GLY A 70 0.24 -9.72 -2.91
N ARG A 71 -1.04 -9.90 -2.61
CA ARG A 71 -1.76 -9.23 -1.52
C ARG A 71 -2.90 -10.12 -1.05
N THR A 72 -3.03 -10.30 0.26
CA THR A 72 -4.20 -10.95 0.87
C THR A 72 -5.32 -9.94 1.11
N LEU A 73 -6.57 -10.41 1.24
CA LEU A 73 -7.70 -9.54 1.56
C LEU A 73 -7.59 -8.90 2.96
N THR A 74 -6.80 -9.52 3.83
CA THR A 74 -6.57 -9.11 5.23
C THR A 74 -5.26 -8.34 5.40
N ASP A 75 -4.52 -8.04 4.32
CA ASP A 75 -3.33 -7.20 4.42
C ASP A 75 -3.73 -5.73 4.62
N ASP A 76 -3.28 -5.15 5.71
CA ASP A 76 -3.43 -3.72 6.01
C ASP A 76 -2.38 -2.88 5.27
N VAL A 77 -2.60 -2.74 3.97
CA VAL A 77 -1.70 -2.00 3.08
C VAL A 77 -1.70 -0.51 3.37
N ALA A 78 -2.80 0.05 3.91
CA ALA A 78 -2.88 1.47 4.24
C ALA A 78 -1.92 1.82 5.39
N ASP A 79 -1.97 1.06 6.48
CA ASP A 79 -1.07 1.26 7.63
C ASP A 79 0.40 1.06 7.25
N LEU A 80 0.70 0.01 6.47
CA LEU A 80 2.06 -0.19 5.95
C LEU A 80 2.50 1.00 5.08
N PHE A 81 1.64 1.46 4.17
CA PHE A 81 1.95 2.56 3.27
C PHE A 81 2.20 3.87 4.03
N PHE A 82 1.34 4.22 4.99
CA PHE A 82 1.54 5.41 5.82
C PHE A 82 2.80 5.30 6.67
N SER A 83 3.10 4.11 7.18
CA SER A 83 4.31 3.88 7.95
C SER A 83 5.58 4.04 7.11
N LEU A 84 5.57 3.52 5.87
CA LEU A 84 6.65 3.72 4.91
C LEU A 84 6.80 5.19 4.53
N TYR A 85 5.69 5.88 4.21
CA TYR A 85 5.73 7.30 3.84
C TYR A 85 6.29 8.16 4.98
N ALA A 86 5.83 7.95 6.21
CA ALA A 86 6.22 8.75 7.37
C ALA A 86 7.53 8.31 8.04
N ASN A 87 8.08 7.15 7.64
CA ASN A 87 9.22 6.48 8.29
C ASN A 87 9.02 6.24 9.79
N LYS A 88 7.77 5.97 10.19
CA LYS A 88 7.34 5.84 11.60
C LYS A 88 6.16 4.89 11.64
N ASN A 89 5.88 4.30 12.80
CA ASN A 89 4.68 3.48 12.97
C ASN A 89 3.43 4.38 13.00
N VAL A 90 2.69 4.43 11.89
CA VAL A 90 1.49 5.26 11.70
C VAL A 90 0.35 4.38 11.21
N THR A 91 -0.82 4.56 11.80
CA THR A 91 -2.06 3.87 11.43
C THR A 91 -3.14 4.88 11.05
N ASP A 92 -4.02 4.52 10.11
CA ASP A 92 -5.23 5.29 9.80
C ASP A 92 -6.37 5.03 10.81
N LYS A 93 -6.12 4.14 11.78
CA LYS A 93 -7.05 3.66 12.82
C LYS A 93 -8.20 2.81 12.27
N VAL A 94 -8.02 2.23 11.09
CA VAL A 94 -8.91 1.27 10.44
C VAL A 94 -8.10 0.00 10.20
N GLY A 95 -8.22 -0.96 11.12
CA GLY A 95 -7.51 -2.23 10.99
C GLY A 95 -8.00 -3.08 9.81
N PRO A 96 -7.28 -4.18 9.50
CA PRO A 96 -7.70 -5.10 8.45
C PRO A 96 -9.03 -5.76 8.82
N HIS A 97 -9.78 -6.17 7.80
CA HIS A 97 -10.98 -6.98 8.03
C HIS A 97 -10.62 -8.30 8.72
N ASP A 98 -11.31 -8.59 9.81
CA ASP A 98 -11.22 -9.86 10.55
C ASP A 98 -12.48 -10.73 10.37
N ASP A 99 -13.45 -10.25 9.58
CA ASP A 99 -14.80 -10.77 9.47
C ASP A 99 -15.16 -11.33 8.08
N LEU A 100 -14.19 -11.38 7.15
CA LEU A 100 -14.43 -11.89 5.79
C LEU A 100 -14.70 -13.39 5.81
N LEU A 101 -15.67 -13.82 4.98
CA LEU A 101 -15.91 -15.26 4.74
C LEU A 101 -14.66 -15.93 4.14
N SER A 102 -14.43 -17.20 4.49
CA SER A 102 -13.32 -18.01 3.95
C SER A 102 -13.57 -18.55 2.55
N GLU A 103 -14.76 -18.32 1.99
CA GLU A 103 -15.17 -18.79 0.67
C GLU A 103 -15.74 -17.63 -0.16
N PHE A 104 -15.66 -17.78 -1.49
CA PHE A 104 -16.18 -16.80 -2.44
C PHE A 104 -17.66 -16.46 -2.14
N PRO A 105 -18.04 -15.17 -2.05
CA PRO A 105 -17.33 -13.99 -2.54
C PRO A 105 -16.42 -13.26 -1.52
N TYR A 106 -16.08 -13.88 -0.38
CA TYR A 106 -15.20 -13.32 0.66
C TYR A 106 -15.69 -12.00 1.27
N LEU A 107 -17.00 -11.84 1.44
CA LEU A 107 -17.60 -10.64 2.04
C LEU A 107 -17.75 -10.81 3.56
N GLY A 108 -17.62 -9.73 4.32
CA GLY A 108 -18.00 -9.70 5.73
C GLY A 108 -19.51 -9.67 5.91
N PRO A 109 -20.04 -10.02 7.10
CA PRO A 109 -21.44 -9.87 7.42
C PRO A 109 -21.88 -8.39 7.28
N PRO A 110 -23.12 -8.12 6.84
CA PRO A 110 -23.63 -6.76 6.79
C PRO A 110 -23.50 -6.05 8.13
N HIS A 111 -23.11 -4.78 8.11
CA HIS A 111 -23.14 -3.95 9.31
C HIS A 111 -24.56 -3.92 9.86
N ARG A 112 -24.71 -4.13 11.18
CA ARG A 112 -26.01 -4.01 11.84
C ARG A 112 -26.54 -2.59 11.67
N ASP A 113 -27.84 -2.46 11.43
CA ASP A 113 -28.49 -1.16 11.41
C ASP A 113 -28.20 -0.42 12.71
N ARG A 114 -27.70 0.81 12.57
CA ARG A 114 -27.34 1.70 13.68
C ARG A 114 -28.50 1.91 14.68
N LEU A 115 -29.74 1.68 14.25
CA LEU A 115 -30.95 1.77 15.06
C LEU A 115 -31.18 0.59 16.02
N THR A 116 -30.42 -0.51 15.85
CA THR A 116 -30.52 -1.72 16.69
C THR A 116 -29.34 -1.89 17.65
N GLN A 117 -28.37 -0.96 17.64
CA GLN A 117 -27.30 -0.91 18.64
C GLN A 117 -27.85 -0.29 19.93
N THR A 118 -28.35 -1.14 20.83
CA THR A 118 -28.48 -0.80 22.25
C THR A 118 -27.08 -0.56 22.80
N PHE A 119 -26.78 0.68 23.19
CA PHE A 119 -25.61 1.00 23.99
C PHE A 119 -25.77 0.28 25.34
N ASN A 120 -24.92 -0.70 25.60
CA ASN A 120 -24.72 -1.27 26.93
C ASN A 120 -23.49 -0.62 27.57
#